data_AF-A0A091BWH1-F1
#
_entry.id   AF-A0A091BWH1-F1
#
_cell.length_a   1.000
_cell.length_b   1.000
_cell.length_c   1.000
_cell.angle_alpha   90.00
_cell.angle_beta   90.00
_cell.angle_gamma   90.00
#
_symmetry.space_group_name_H-M   'P 1'
#
loop_
_entity.id
_entity.type
_entity.pdbx_description
1 polymer ?
#
loop_
_entity_poly.entity_id
_entity_poly.type
_entity_poly.pdbx_seq_one_letter_code
_entity_poly.pdbx_strand_id
1 'polypeptide(L)' 'MRGSAVLEFDLENNEVQTLVSDFGRIRDTYVEDDDLYFITNNLDGRGNGRDNDDRLVRINLTE' A
#
# COMPACT_ATOMS: atom_id res chain seq x y z
N MET A 1 -3.67 -4.43 -14.35
CA MET A 1 -3.27 -3.34 -13.43
C MET A 1 -2.38 -3.93 -12.35
N ARG A 2 -1.23 -3.32 -12.05
CA ARG A 2 -0.34 -3.80 -10.99
C ARG A 2 -0.58 -2.88 -9.80
N GLY A 3 -1.24 -3.38 -8.74
CA GLY A 3 -1.47 -2.59 -7.53
C GLY A 3 -0.12 -2.22 -6.92
N SER A 4 0.37 -1.03 -7.25
CA SER A 4 1.70 -0.54 -6.85
C SER A 4 1.63 0.67 -5.92
N ALA A 5 0.43 0.97 -5.46
CA ALA A 5 0.12 2.10 -4.61
C ALA A 5 -1.09 1.75 -3.73
N VAL A 6 -1.15 2.37 -2.56
CA VAL A 6 -2.39 2.49 -1.79
C VAL A 6 -3.06 3.79 -2.23
N LEU A 7 -4.31 3.69 -2.66
CA LEU A 7 -5.12 4.82 -3.07
C LEU A 7 -6.15 5.11 -1.99
N GLU A 8 -6.32 6.37 -1.69
CA GLU A 8 -7.42 6.87 -0.87
C GLU A 8 -8.50 7.44 -1.79
N PHE A 9 -9.75 7.19 -1.44
CA PHE A 9 -10.91 7.74 -2.14
C PHE A 9 -11.72 8.62 -1.20
N ASP A 10 -11.79 9.90 -1.52
CA ASP A 10 -12.64 10.86 -0.84
C ASP A 10 -14.09 10.70 -1.36
N LEU A 11 -14.99 10.24 -0.50
CA LEU A 11 -16.40 10.03 -0.83
C LEU A 11 -17.21 11.33 -0.98
N GLU A 12 -16.77 12.42 -0.34
CA GLU A 12 -17.44 13.71 -0.38
C GLU A 12 -17.12 14.42 -1.71
N ASN A 13 -15.85 14.45 -2.07
CA ASN A 13 -15.37 15.14 -3.28
C ASN A 13 -15.33 14.23 -4.52
N ASN A 14 -15.50 12.91 -4.35
CA ASN A 14 -15.31 11.89 -5.40
C ASN A 14 -13.91 11.94 -6.04
N GLU A 15 -12.89 12.18 -5.21
CA GLU A 15 -11.50 12.30 -5.65
C GLU A 15 -10.68 11.08 -5.24
N VAL A 16 -9.73 10.70 -6.09
CA VAL A 16 -8.75 9.63 -5.81
C VAL A 16 -7.39 10.28 -5.60
N GLN A 17 -6.74 9.97 -4.49
CA GLN A 17 -5.36 10.38 -4.24
C GLN A 17 -4.45 9.20 -3.94
N THR A 18 -3.16 9.36 -4.24
CA THR A 18 -2.15 8.37 -3.89
C THR A 18 -1.66 8.64 -2.48
N LEU A 19 -1.97 7.73 -1.56
CA LEU A 19 -1.52 7.83 -0.18
C LEU A 19 -0.11 7.27 -0.01
N VAL A 20 0.18 6.15 -0.68
CA VAL A 20 1.47 5.46 -0.58
C VAL A 20 1.88 4.93 -1.96
N SER A 21 3.15 5.14 -2.32
CA SER A 21 3.79 4.56 -3.52
C SER A 21 5.17 4.01 -3.19
N ASP A 22 5.85 3.47 -4.20
CA ASP A 22 7.29 3.11 -4.16
C ASP A 22 7.68 1.88 -3.32
N PHE A 23 6.70 1.13 -2.80
CA PHE A 23 6.92 -0.17 -2.16
C PHE A 23 6.90 -1.37 -3.12
N GLY A 24 6.66 -1.12 -4.41
CA GLY A 24 6.45 -2.17 -5.40
C GLY A 24 5.01 -2.67 -5.39
N ARG A 25 4.78 -3.98 -5.54
CA ARG A 25 3.46 -4.60 -5.56
C ARG A 25 2.88 -4.63 -4.14
N ILE A 26 1.67 -4.14 -3.98
CA ILE A 26 0.90 -4.18 -2.73
C ILE A 26 -0.26 -5.16 -2.93
N ARG A 27 -0.51 -6.01 -1.93
CA ARG A 27 -1.51 -7.09 -2.03
C ARG A 27 -2.76 -6.85 -1.23
N ASP A 28 -2.63 -6.36 0.00
CA ASP A 28 -3.72 -6.21 0.94
C ASP A 28 -3.46 -5.01 1.85
N THR A 29 -4.53 -4.44 2.39
CA THR A 29 -4.52 -3.29 3.28
C THR A 29 -5.48 -3.51 4.44
N TYR A 30 -5.09 -3.12 5.64
CA TYR A 30 -5.89 -3.19 6.85
C TYR A 30 -5.74 -1.89 7.63
N VAL A 31 -6.85 -1.35 8.16
CA VAL A 31 -6.84 -0.13 8.99
C VAL A 31 -7.32 -0.50 10.38
N GLU A 32 -6.56 -0.10 11.39
CA GLU A 32 -6.91 -0.20 12.81
C GLU A 32 -6.57 1.13 13.47
N ASP A 33 -7.58 1.77 14.06
CA ASP A 33 -7.52 3.15 14.56
C ASP A 33 -6.93 4.11 13.50
N ASP A 34 -5.83 4.80 13.83
CA ASP A 34 -5.14 5.73 12.94
C ASP A 34 -3.96 5.08 12.19
N ASP A 35 -3.87 3.75 12.17
CA ASP A 35 -2.79 3.04 11.51
C ASP A 35 -3.27 2.27 10.27
N LEU A 36 -2.65 2.56 9.13
CA LEU A 36 -2.75 1.76 7.91
C LEU A 36 -1.64 0.72 7.89
N TYR A 37 -2.03 -0.54 7.78
CA TYR A 37 -1.16 -1.67 7.52
C TYR A 37 -1.32 -2.13 6.08
N PHE A 38 -0.22 -2.49 5.42
CA PHE A 38 -0.29 -3.17 4.13
C PHE A 38 0.88 -4.12 3.93
N ILE A 39 0.68 -5.12 3.07
CA ILE A 39 1.72 -6.09 2.71
C ILE A 39 2.22 -5.87 1.28
N THR A 40 3.54 -5.92 1.11
CA THR A 40 4.14 -6.03 -0.23
C THR A 40 4.02 -7.46 -0.75
N ASN A 41 4.10 -7.61 -2.07
CA ASN A 41 4.03 -8.91 -2.73
C ASN A 41 4.91 -8.94 -3.99
N ASN A 42 6.15 -8.50 -3.83
CA ASN A 42 7.19 -8.35 -4.83
C ASN A 42 7.80 -9.69 -5.26
N LEU A 43 7.74 -10.74 -4.41
CA LEU A 43 8.30 -12.06 -4.69
C LEU A 43 7.32 -13.04 -5.37
N ASP A 44 6.17 -12.56 -5.85
CA ASP A 44 5.10 -13.40 -6.41
C ASP A 44 5.31 -13.85 -7.87
N GLY A 45 6.56 -13.78 -8.36
CA GLY A 45 6.92 -14.11 -9.74
C GLY A 45 6.48 -13.08 -10.78
N ARG A 46 5.88 -11.96 -10.36
CA ARG A 46 5.46 -10.85 -11.24
C ARG A 46 6.03 -9.49 -10.82
N GLY A 47 6.82 -9.45 -9.76
CA GLY A 47 7.51 -8.27 -9.24
C GLY A 47 9.02 -8.30 -9.47
N ASN A 48 9.67 -7.22 -9.05
CA ASN A 48 11.12 -7.11 -8.98
C ASN A 48 11.50 -7.07 -7.49
N GLY A 49 11.55 -8.25 -6.85
CA GLY A 49 11.91 -8.37 -5.44
C GLY A 49 13.31 -7.81 -5.14
N ARG A 50 13.43 -7.14 -4.01
CA ARG A 50 14.70 -6.68 -3.46
C ARG A 50 15.03 -7.48 -2.20
N ASP A 51 16.27 -7.32 -1.73
CA ASP A 51 16.66 -7.85 -0.43
C ASP A 51 15.73 -7.30 0.66
N ASN A 52 15.20 -8.20 1.50
CA ASN A 52 14.21 -7.95 2.56
C ASN A 52 12.75 -7.74 2.10
N ASP A 53 12.39 -8.03 0.85
CA ASP A 53 10.99 -8.29 0.50
C ASP A 53 10.58 -9.73 0.90
N ASP A 54 9.31 -10.03 1.18
CA ASP A 54 8.17 -9.12 1.29
C ASP A 54 8.01 -8.56 2.72
N ARG A 55 7.32 -7.42 2.83
CA ARG A 55 7.26 -6.61 4.06
C ARG A 55 5.82 -6.34 4.48
N LEU A 56 5.58 -6.37 5.79
CA LEU A 56 4.44 -5.69 6.42
C LEU A 56 4.88 -4.27 6.75
N VAL A 57 4.13 -3.29 6.26
CA VAL A 57 4.38 -1.86 6.47
C VAL A 57 3.23 -1.28 7.28
N ARG A 58 3.56 -0.43 8.25
CA ARG A 58 2.62 0.37 9.03
C ARG A 58 2.88 1.84 8.74
N ILE A 59 1.83 2.61 8.51
CA ILE A 59 1.85 4.07 8.37
C ILE A 59 0.79 4.65 9.28
N ASN A 60 1.13 5.72 9.99
CA ASN A 60 0.15 6.48 10.75
C ASN A 60 -0.57 7.48 9.82
N LEU A 61 -1.90 7.54 9.90
CA LEU A 61 -2.76 8.34 9.02
C LEU A 61 -2.97 9.78 9.54
N THR A 62 -2.53 10.09 10.76
CA THR A 62 -2.76 11.38 11.41
C THR A 62 -1.49 12.22 11.61
N GLU A 63 -0.32 11.69 11.22
CA GLU A 63 0.99 12.35 11.33
C GLU A 63 1.41 13.08 10.04
#